data_AF-A0A4Q9JV55-F1
#
_entry.id   AF-A0A4Q9JV55-F1
#
_cell.length_a   1.000
_cell.length_b   1.000
_cell.length_c   1.000
_cell.angle_alpha   90.00
_cell.angle_beta   90.00
_cell.angle_gamma   90.00
#
_symmetry.space_group_name_H-M   'P 1'
#
loop_
_entity.id
_entity.type
_entity.pdbx_description
1 polymer ?
#
loop_
_entity_poly.entity_id
_entity_poly.type
_entity_poly.pdbx_seq_one_letter_code
_entity_poly.pdbx_strand_id
1 'polypeptide(L)' 'KNRNSFMKENSISYPCKNKVFTFKDKEDKFVLEIK' A
#
# COMPACT_ATOMS: atom_id res chain seq x y z
N LYS A 1 27.77 4.13 7.18
CA LYS A 1 27.00 5.39 7.04
C LYS A 1 26.76 5.62 5.54
N ASN A 2 25.67 5.08 5.00
CA ASN A 2 25.07 5.42 3.69
C ASN A 2 24.00 4.36 3.37
N ARG A 3 22.75 4.63 3.75
CA ARG A 3 21.60 3.99 3.11
C ARG A 3 21.22 4.92 1.97
N ASN A 4 21.79 4.70 0.80
CA ASN A 4 21.37 5.41 -0.42
C ASN A 4 20.02 4.82 -0.84
N SER A 5 18.95 5.22 -0.17
CA SER A 5 17.60 4.90 -0.62
C SER A 5 17.28 5.83 -1.79
N PHE A 6 17.69 5.43 -2.99
CA PHE A 6 17.19 5.96 -4.27
C PHE A 6 15.71 5.55 -4.43
N MET A 7 14.85 5.91 -3.47
CA MET A 7 13.42 5.76 -3.65
C MET A 7 13.03 6.66 -4.82
N LYS A 8 12.63 6.06 -5.95
CA LYS A 8 12.16 6.85 -7.08
C LYS A 8 10.83 7.48 -6.63
N GLU A 9 10.65 8.77 -6.91
CA GLU A 9 9.36 9.43 -6.76
C GLU A 9 8.32 8.57 -7.51
N ASN A 10 7.31 8.08 -6.78
CA ASN A 10 6.24 7.20 -7.25
C ASN A 10 6.54 5.69 -7.39
N SER A 11 7.73 5.18 -7.02
CA SER A 11 8.02 3.72 -7.07
C SER A 11 7.71 3.00 -5.76
N ILE A 12 6.53 3.19 -5.20
CA ILE A 12 6.12 2.43 -4.02
C ILE A 12 5.67 1.05 -4.50
N SER A 13 6.58 0.07 -4.49
CA SER A 13 6.23 -1.31 -4.82
C SER A 13 5.72 -2.02 -3.56
N TYR A 14 4.42 -2.26 -3.48
CA TYR A 14 3.87 -3.13 -2.45
C TYR A 14 4.17 -4.60 -2.82
N PRO A 15 4.46 -5.46 -1.82
CA PRO A 15 4.77 -6.89 -2.05
C PRO A 15 3.62 -7.65 -2.75
N CYS A 16 2.47 -7.00 -2.92
CA CYS A 16 1.28 -7.54 -3.56
C CYS A 16 0.92 -6.75 -4.83
N LYS A 17 1.87 -6.53 -5.75
CA LYS A 17 1.72 -5.75 -7.01
C LYS A 17 0.37 -5.89 -7.74
N ASN A 18 -0.27 -7.06 -7.67
CA ASN A 18 -1.53 -7.35 -8.37
C ASN A 18 -2.77 -7.34 -7.45
N LYS A 19 -2.60 -7.20 -6.14
CA LYS A 19 -3.71 -7.18 -5.19
C LYS A 19 -4.19 -5.74 -5.04
N VAL A 20 -5.47 -5.55 -5.31
CA VAL A 20 -6.13 -4.25 -5.12
C VAL A 20 -6.66 -4.21 -3.69
N PHE A 21 -6.09 -3.33 -2.90
CA PHE A 21 -6.56 -3.05 -1.55
C PHE A 21 -7.73 -2.06 -1.64
N THR A 22 -8.89 -2.45 -1.14
CA THR A 22 -10.05 -1.56 -1.04
C THR A 22 -10.36 -1.35 0.43
N PHE A 23 -10.27 -0.11 0.89
CA PHE A 23 -10.81 0.26 2.19
C PHE A 23 -12.29 0.57 2.01
N LYS A 24 -13.13 -0.11 2.78
CA LYS A 24 -14.55 0.19 2.86
C LYS A 24 -14.87 0.70 4.24
N ASP A 25 -15.61 1.80 4.26
CA ASP A 25 -16.16 2.35 5.49
C ASP A 25 -17.44 1.58 5.79
N LYS A 26 -17.44 0.84 6.91
CA LYS A 26 -18.62 0.14 7.42
C LYS A 26 -18.91 0.70 8.80
N GLU A 27 -19.92 1.55 8.86
CA GLU A 27 -20.34 2.24 10.08
C GLU A 27 -19.14 3.01 10.68
N ASP A 28 -18.71 2.67 11.90
CA ASP A 28 -17.58 3.29 12.59
C ASP A 28 -16.23 2.56 12.37
N LYS A 29 -16.14 1.67 11.36
CA LYS A 29 -14.94 0.86 11.12
C LYS A 29 -14.47 0.93 9.67
N PHE A 30 -13.15 1.04 9.50
CA PHE A 30 -12.47 0.86 8.23
C PHE A 30 -12.12 -0.62 8.04
N VAL A 31 -12.74 -1.27 7.06
CA VAL A 31 -12.45 -2.66 6.71
C VAL A 31 -11.57 -2.70 5.46
N LEU A 32 -10.41 -3.34 5.59
CA LEU A 32 -9.51 -3.61 4.48
C LEU A 32 -9.93 -4.90 3.78
N GLU A 33 -10.42 -4.79 2.54
CA GLU A 33 -10.66 -5.92 1.65
C GLU A 33 -9.51 -6.06 0.66
N ILE A 34 -9.00 -7.28 0.52
CA ILE A 34 -7.96 -7.63 -0.43
C ILE A 34 -8.60 -8.51 -1.51
N LYS A 35 -8.57 -8.06 -2.76
CA LYS A 35 -8.99 -8.84 -3.94
C LYS A 35 -7.83 -9.57 -4.58
#